data_AF-A0A8G0P790-F1
#
_entry.id   AF-A0A8G0P790-F1
#
_cell.length_a   1.000
_cell.length_b   1.000
_cell.length_c   1.000
_cell.angle_alpha   90.00
_cell.angle_beta   90.00
_cell.angle_gamma   90.00
#
_symmetry.space_group_name_H-M   'P 1'
#
loop_
_entity.id
_entity.type
_entity.pdbx_description
1 polymer ?
#
loop_
_entity_poly.entity_id
_entity_poly.type
_entity_poly.pdbx_seq_one_letter_code
_entity_poly.pdbx_strand_id
1 'polypeptide(L)'
;MVKRRNRAHLPGSTLRCGGAYEEGRPDNPKRIDAKNDPFSLLELKQELIRQGWFQEDELFVKSELIDVLNLTQNKYYLEGNRKRLSNQYSYIPLHIMAKICGIKNVPIQLDKLLIFKRFYENTYNNPKAHTLGNHIVGNIAFLERIKKKLEDYTFNGGMPFGFIEYKEPPIVYETNDPKAALYNSAREEREKQKQEEINKDIKFLRNHYLHWNATYGSAGVDVLVQKDYPNIVNGKRKRNVY
;
A
#
# COMPACT_ATOMS: atom_id res chain seq x y z
N MET A 1 -34.30 -6.52 14.74
CA MET A 1 -33.65 -5.56 13.81
C MET A 1 -32.13 -5.76 13.87
N VAL A 2 -31.53 -6.44 12.89
CA VAL A 2 -30.10 -6.76 12.88
C VAL A 2 -29.32 -5.49 12.54
N LYS A 3 -28.59 -4.91 13.51
CA LYS A 3 -27.62 -3.83 13.25
C LYS A 3 -26.49 -4.39 12.39
N ARG A 4 -26.59 -4.25 11.06
CA ARG A 4 -25.45 -4.48 10.17
C ARG A 4 -24.36 -3.49 10.55
N ARG A 5 -23.20 -4.00 10.99
CA ARG A 5 -22.00 -3.18 11.20
C ARG A 5 -21.46 -2.79 9.82
N ASN A 6 -21.54 -1.51 9.48
CA ASN A 6 -20.87 -0.98 8.28
C ASN A 6 -19.36 -1.01 8.54
N ARG A 7 -18.63 -1.87 7.82
CA ARG A 7 -17.17 -1.91 7.78
C ARG A 7 -16.72 -1.29 6.47
N ALA A 8 -16.04 -0.15 6.54
CA ALA A 8 -15.41 0.47 5.37
C ALA A 8 -14.00 -0.09 5.20
N HIS A 9 -13.67 -0.59 4.00
CA HIS A 9 -12.31 -0.96 3.63
C HIS A 9 -11.58 0.26 3.04
N LEU A 10 -10.66 0.83 3.80
CA LEU A 10 -9.79 1.92 3.33
C LEU A 10 -8.43 1.33 2.94
N PRO A 11 -7.85 1.69 1.77
CA PRO A 11 -6.56 1.15 1.36
C PRO A 11 -5.45 1.61 2.31
N GLY A 12 -4.50 0.73 2.60
CA GLY A 12 -3.36 1.02 3.48
C GLY A 12 -3.33 0.20 4.77
N SER A 13 -2.21 0.28 5.49
CA SER A 13 -2.00 -0.46 6.73
C SER A 13 -2.85 0.04 7.89
N THR A 14 -3.03 -0.79 8.92
CA THR A 14 -3.73 -0.44 10.17
C THR A 14 -3.22 0.87 10.79
N LEU A 15 -1.91 1.13 10.71
CA LEU A 15 -1.29 2.36 11.22
C LEU A 15 -1.51 3.56 10.30
N ARG A 16 -1.81 3.38 9.01
CA ARG A 16 -2.23 4.47 8.11
C ARG A 16 -3.68 4.85 8.33
N CYS A 17 -4.51 3.91 8.72
CA CYS A 17 -5.84 4.22 9.25
C CYS A 17 -5.77 4.87 10.64
N GLY A 18 -4.73 4.57 11.43
CA GLY A 18 -4.54 5.07 12.80
C GLY A 18 -3.64 6.31 12.96
N GLY A 19 -2.97 6.79 11.90
CA GLY A 19 -2.14 8.01 11.93
C GLY A 19 -0.81 7.92 12.66
N ALA A 20 -0.28 6.73 12.94
CA ALA A 20 0.93 6.56 13.74
C ALA A 20 2.25 6.76 12.97
N TYR A 21 2.19 7.04 11.66
CA TYR A 21 3.39 7.26 10.86
C TYR A 21 3.85 8.71 10.92
N GLU A 22 5.15 8.89 11.05
CA GLU A 22 5.83 10.18 10.94
C GLU A 22 5.89 10.60 9.47
N GLU A 23 5.72 11.90 9.21
CA GLU A 23 5.79 12.44 7.85
C GLU A 23 7.21 12.29 7.30
N GLY A 24 7.31 11.80 6.07
CA GLY A 24 8.58 11.66 5.37
C GLY A 24 9.43 10.47 5.85
N ARG A 25 8.93 9.66 6.79
CA ARG A 25 9.66 8.49 7.28
C ARG A 25 9.90 7.50 6.13
N PRO A 26 11.12 6.92 6.03
CA PRO A 26 11.40 5.86 5.07
C PRO A 26 10.56 4.61 5.34
N ASP A 27 10.29 3.84 4.29
CA ASP A 27 9.67 2.53 4.37
C ASP A 27 10.59 1.47 3.78
N ASN A 28 11.28 0.78 4.70
CA ASN A 28 12.35 -0.15 4.35
C ASN A 28 12.02 -1.55 4.87
N PRO A 29 11.00 -2.24 4.32
CA PRO A 29 10.67 -3.60 4.71
C PRO A 29 11.86 -4.51 4.39
N LYS A 30 12.56 -4.94 5.44
CA LYS A 30 13.82 -5.71 5.35
C LYS A 30 13.64 -7.10 4.74
N ARG A 31 12.46 -7.68 4.89
CA ARG A 31 12.12 -9.01 4.38
C ARG A 31 10.64 -9.05 4.00
N ILE A 32 10.33 -8.74 2.74
CA ILE A 32 8.96 -8.79 2.19
C ILE A 32 8.54 -10.24 1.96
N ASP A 33 9.45 -11.05 1.43
CA ASP A 33 9.34 -12.49 1.29
C ASP A 33 10.76 -13.08 1.25
N ALA A 34 10.90 -14.38 1.48
CA ALA A 34 12.15 -15.11 1.35
C ALA A 34 11.93 -16.51 0.81
N LYS A 35 12.81 -16.92 -0.10
CA LYS A 35 12.72 -18.17 -0.87
C LYS A 35 14.10 -18.78 -1.07
N ASN A 36 14.11 -20.05 -1.49
CA ASN A 36 15.33 -20.74 -1.90
C ASN A 36 15.71 -20.47 -3.35
N ASP A 37 14.77 -20.00 -4.17
CA ASP A 37 14.96 -19.62 -5.56
C ASP A 37 14.76 -18.10 -5.76
N PRO A 38 15.56 -17.45 -6.61
CA PRO A 38 15.42 -16.02 -6.87
C PRO A 38 14.32 -15.70 -7.90
N PHE A 39 13.88 -16.66 -8.72
CA PHE A 39 12.90 -16.43 -9.78
C PHE A 39 11.51 -16.10 -9.24
N SER A 40 11.03 -16.84 -8.23
CA SER A 40 9.75 -16.55 -7.56
C SER A 40 9.75 -15.15 -6.92
N LEU A 41 10.91 -14.69 -6.41
CA LEU A 41 11.06 -13.34 -5.86
C LEU A 41 11.08 -12.27 -6.96
N LEU A 42 11.56 -12.59 -8.16
CA LEU A 42 11.53 -11.70 -9.31
C LEU A 42 10.10 -11.49 -9.82
N GLU A 43 9.29 -12.55 -9.88
CA GLU A 43 7.87 -12.46 -10.22
C GLU A 43 7.12 -11.58 -9.20
N LEU A 44 7.33 -11.82 -7.90
CA LEU A 44 6.77 -10.99 -6.84
C LEU A 44 7.26 -9.53 -6.96
N LYS A 45 8.56 -9.31 -7.25
CA LYS A 45 9.11 -7.98 -7.47
C LYS A 45 8.35 -7.26 -8.59
N GLN A 46 8.18 -7.91 -9.74
CA GLN A 46 7.47 -7.34 -10.88
C GLN A 46 6.02 -7.03 -10.54
N GLU A 47 5.35 -7.92 -9.81
CA GLU A 47 3.95 -7.72 -9.40
C GLU A 47 3.79 -6.53 -8.46
N LEU A 48 4.67 -6.37 -7.47
CA LEU A 48 4.65 -5.25 -6.54
C LEU A 48 4.92 -3.92 -7.24
N ILE A 49 5.82 -3.90 -8.22
CA ILE A 49 6.10 -2.73 -9.07
C ILE A 49 4.89 -2.42 -9.96
N ARG A 50 4.32 -3.44 -10.62
CA ARG A 50 3.13 -3.31 -11.46
C ARG A 50 1.96 -2.69 -10.70
N GLN A 51 1.76 -3.12 -9.46
CA GLN A 51 0.75 -2.61 -8.55
C GLN A 51 1.05 -1.21 -7.98
N GLY A 52 2.25 -0.66 -8.21
CA GLY A 52 2.69 0.63 -7.71
C GLY A 52 2.99 0.66 -6.22
N TRP A 53 3.38 -0.47 -5.62
CA TRP A 53 3.84 -0.50 -4.22
C TRP A 53 5.28 -0.03 -4.05
N PHE A 54 6.11 -0.23 -5.08
CA PHE A 54 7.51 0.16 -5.13
C PHE A 54 7.88 0.59 -6.55
N GLN A 55 8.87 1.46 -6.69
CA GLN A 55 9.57 1.72 -7.95
C GLN A 55 10.66 0.66 -8.20
N GLU A 56 11.17 0.60 -9.43
CA GLU A 56 12.16 -0.42 -9.84
C GLU A 56 13.45 -0.38 -9.01
N ASP A 57 13.87 0.82 -8.61
CA ASP A 57 15.05 1.12 -7.80
C ASP A 57 14.78 1.11 -6.29
N GLU A 58 13.57 0.74 -5.87
CA GLU A 58 13.15 0.68 -4.46
C GLU A 58 12.98 -0.76 -3.97
N LEU A 59 13.22 -1.78 -4.80
CA LEU A 59 12.94 -3.18 -4.49
C LEU A 59 14.04 -4.11 -5.00
N PHE A 60 14.64 -4.88 -4.09
CA PHE A 60 15.89 -5.61 -4.34
C PHE A 60 15.79 -7.07 -3.92
N VAL A 61 16.25 -7.98 -4.79
CA VAL A 61 16.49 -9.38 -4.41
C VAL A 61 17.91 -9.46 -3.86
N LYS A 62 18.04 -9.94 -2.63
CA LYS A 62 19.31 -10.12 -1.92
C LYS A 62 19.48 -11.57 -1.52
N SER A 63 20.72 -12.00 -1.31
CA SER A 63 21.06 -13.31 -0.76
C SER A 63 21.55 -13.17 0.69
N GLU A 64 21.17 -14.09 1.57
CA GLU A 64 21.81 -14.21 2.89
C GLU A 64 23.17 -14.91 2.72
N LEU A 65 24.23 -14.34 3.29
CA LEU A 65 25.52 -15.03 3.41
C LEU A 65 25.34 -16.14 4.45
N ILE A 66 25.47 -17.38 4.02
CA ILE A 66 25.26 -18.57 4.85
C ILE A 66 26.38 -18.61 5.91
N ASP A 67 26.04 -18.30 7.16
CA ASP A 67 26.85 -18.72 8.29
C ASP A 67 26.62 -20.23 8.49
N VAL A 68 27.70 -20.99 8.66
CA VAL A 68 27.84 -22.43 8.34
C VAL A 68 26.98 -23.36 9.23
N LEU A 69 26.08 -22.84 10.05
CA LEU A 69 25.35 -23.58 11.09
C LEU A 69 23.82 -23.69 10.89
N ASN A 70 23.21 -23.04 9.89
CA ASN A 70 21.75 -23.05 9.71
C ASN A 70 21.30 -23.74 8.40
N LEU A 71 21.15 -25.06 8.45
CA LEU A 71 20.75 -25.94 7.34
C LEU A 71 19.28 -25.80 6.85
N THR A 72 18.55 -24.74 7.21
CA THR A 72 17.11 -24.59 6.90
C THR A 72 16.68 -23.17 6.48
N GLN A 73 17.60 -22.30 6.04
CA GLN A 73 17.28 -20.90 5.77
C GLN A 73 17.15 -20.57 4.28
N ASN A 74 16.12 -19.78 3.95
CA ASN A 74 15.87 -19.23 2.62
C ASN A 74 17.10 -18.47 2.12
N LYS A 75 17.66 -18.91 0.99
CA LYS A 75 18.88 -18.32 0.40
C LYS A 75 18.71 -16.88 -0.06
N TYR A 76 17.50 -16.52 -0.51
CA TYR A 76 17.20 -15.21 -1.09
C TYR A 76 16.03 -14.55 -0.37
N TYR A 77 16.02 -13.22 -0.36
CA TYR A 77 14.94 -12.41 0.17
C TYR A 77 14.72 -11.14 -0.63
N LEU A 78 13.49 -10.63 -0.57
CA LEU A 78 13.08 -9.38 -1.20
C LEU A 78 13.08 -8.26 -0.17
N GLU A 79 13.93 -7.25 -0.37
CA GLU A 79 14.03 -6.06 0.47
C GLU A 79 13.46 -4.84 -0.27
N GLY A 80 12.59 -4.09 0.41
CA GLY A 80 12.17 -2.76 -0.04
C GLY A 80 13.00 -1.66 0.61
N ASN A 81 13.22 -0.57 -0.12
CA ASN A 81 13.93 0.61 0.35
C ASN A 81 13.30 1.89 -0.25
N ARG A 82 12.18 2.33 0.33
CA ARG A 82 11.53 3.58 -0.08
C ARG A 82 11.99 4.70 0.82
N LYS A 83 12.64 5.68 0.22
CA LYS A 83 13.38 6.71 0.97
C LYS A 83 12.48 7.55 1.86
N ARG A 84 11.28 7.90 1.39
CA ARG A 84 10.34 8.80 2.09
C ARG A 84 8.92 8.46 1.69
N LEU A 85 7.99 8.55 2.63
CA LEU A 85 6.55 8.48 2.35
C LEU A 85 5.82 9.55 3.14
N SER A 86 4.76 10.12 2.55
CA SER A 86 3.92 11.08 3.25
C SER A 86 2.93 10.37 4.18
N ASN A 87 2.69 10.95 5.35
CA ASN A 87 1.71 10.47 6.31
C ASN A 87 0.32 11.09 6.10
N GLN A 88 0.20 12.10 5.23
CA GLN A 88 -1.02 12.88 5.04
C GLN A 88 -2.24 12.03 4.63
N TYR A 89 -2.04 10.87 4.01
CA TYR A 89 -3.15 9.94 3.76
C TYR A 89 -3.88 9.53 5.03
N SER A 90 -3.19 9.44 6.17
CA SER A 90 -3.82 9.11 7.45
C SER A 90 -4.85 10.12 7.94
N TYR A 91 -4.84 11.34 7.39
CA TYR A 91 -5.83 12.34 7.71
C TYR A 91 -7.18 12.01 7.05
N ILE A 92 -7.19 11.25 5.95
CA ILE A 92 -8.43 10.83 5.27
C ILE A 92 -9.29 9.93 6.18
N PRO A 93 -8.78 8.77 6.69
CA PRO A 93 -9.51 7.96 7.67
C PRO A 93 -9.97 8.78 8.88
N LEU A 94 -9.13 9.68 9.39
CA LEU A 94 -9.48 10.53 10.54
C LEU A 94 -10.65 11.48 10.21
N HIS A 95 -10.64 12.13 9.04
CA HIS A 95 -11.73 12.99 8.58
C HIS A 95 -13.03 12.21 8.42
N ILE A 96 -12.98 11.01 7.81
CA ILE A 96 -14.14 10.12 7.65
C ILE A 96 -14.68 9.71 9.02
N MET A 97 -13.82 9.33 9.97
CA MET A 97 -14.23 8.98 11.33
C MET A 97 -14.85 10.16 12.08
N ALA A 98 -14.29 11.37 11.94
CA ALA A 98 -14.85 12.57 12.54
C ALA A 98 -16.25 12.88 11.99
N LYS A 99 -16.47 12.69 10.67
CA LYS A 99 -17.81 12.78 10.06
C LYS A 99 -18.77 11.74 10.63
N ILE A 100 -18.34 10.49 10.80
CA ILE A 100 -19.15 9.43 11.45
C ILE A 100 -19.52 9.82 12.88
N CYS A 101 -18.59 10.40 13.65
CA CYS A 101 -18.88 10.90 15.00
C CYS A 101 -19.97 11.97 14.97
N GLY A 102 -19.89 12.92 14.03
CA GLY A 102 -20.94 13.91 13.81
C GLY A 102 -22.30 13.29 13.53
N ILE A 103 -22.38 12.33 12.59
CA ILE A 103 -23.62 11.60 12.27
C ILE A 103 -24.20 10.86 13.48
N LYS A 104 -23.31 10.34 14.34
CA LYS A 104 -23.70 9.60 15.56
C LYS A 104 -23.92 10.50 16.77
N ASN A 105 -23.86 11.83 16.62
CA ASN A 105 -23.95 12.79 17.71
C ASN A 105 -22.93 12.53 18.85
N VAL A 106 -21.74 12.01 18.49
CA VAL A 106 -20.62 11.89 19.43
C VAL A 106 -19.95 13.25 19.53
N PRO A 107 -19.74 13.80 20.75
CA PRO A 107 -19.17 15.13 20.92
C PRO A 107 -17.73 15.17 20.40
N ILE A 108 -17.50 15.93 19.34
CA ILE A 108 -16.19 16.18 18.75
C ILE A 108 -16.14 17.60 18.18
N GLN A 109 -15.00 18.27 18.33
CA GLN A 109 -14.77 19.58 17.74
C GLN A 109 -14.33 19.41 16.28
N LEU A 110 -15.29 19.10 15.41
CA LEU A 110 -15.04 18.72 14.00
C LEU A 110 -14.19 19.77 13.27
N ASP A 111 -14.56 21.05 13.35
CA ASP A 111 -13.87 22.12 12.62
C ASP A 111 -12.41 22.26 13.06
N LYS A 112 -12.14 22.16 14.37
CA LYS A 112 -10.78 22.20 14.90
C LYS A 112 -9.95 21.00 14.42
N LEU A 113 -10.55 19.81 14.34
CA LEU A 113 -9.87 18.61 13.85
C LEU A 113 -9.54 18.72 12.36
N LEU A 114 -10.47 19.22 11.54
CA LEU A 114 -10.26 19.41 10.10
C LEU A 114 -9.18 20.46 9.82
N ILE A 115 -9.11 21.52 10.63
CA ILE A 115 -8.03 22.54 10.55
C ILE A 115 -6.69 21.94 10.98
N PHE A 116 -6.66 21.21 12.10
CA PHE A 116 -5.44 20.61 12.64
C PHE A 116 -4.83 19.57 11.69
N LYS A 117 -5.66 18.82 10.96
CA LYS A 117 -5.25 17.73 10.06
C LYS A 117 -5.58 18.03 8.58
N ARG A 118 -5.53 19.30 8.19
CA ARG A 118 -5.61 19.69 6.78
C ARG A 118 -4.42 19.18 5.98
N PHE A 119 -4.66 18.89 4.70
CA PHE A 119 -3.57 18.62 3.75
C PHE A 119 -2.74 19.88 3.51
N TYR A 120 -1.48 19.68 3.16
CA TYR A 120 -0.52 20.73 2.87
C TYR A 120 0.43 20.31 1.76
N GLU A 121 1.02 21.27 1.05
CA GLU A 121 1.92 20.96 -0.06
C GLU A 121 3.22 20.29 0.41
N ASN A 122 3.63 19.24 -0.29
CA ASN A 122 4.91 18.54 -0.06
C ASN A 122 6.02 19.17 -0.92
N THR A 123 6.30 20.46 -0.69
CA THR A 123 7.28 21.27 -1.44
C THR A 123 8.38 21.84 -0.54
N TYR A 124 9.56 22.15 -1.11
CA TYR A 124 10.81 22.49 -0.40
C TYR A 124 10.70 23.61 0.64
N ASN A 125 9.62 24.39 0.60
CA ASN A 125 9.42 25.58 1.42
C ASN A 125 8.47 25.34 2.61
N ASN A 126 8.13 24.08 2.92
CA ASN A 126 7.30 23.78 4.09
C ASN A 126 8.13 23.93 5.39
N PRO A 127 7.80 24.89 6.27
CA PRO A 127 8.60 25.21 7.46
C PRO A 127 8.58 24.14 8.56
N LYS A 128 7.88 23.01 8.37
CA LYS A 128 8.02 21.82 9.23
C LYS A 128 9.38 21.17 8.95
N ALA A 129 10.38 21.64 9.67
CA ALA A 129 11.84 21.50 9.51
C ALA A 129 12.49 20.10 9.33
N HIS A 130 11.75 19.03 9.01
CA HIS A 130 12.33 17.70 8.70
C HIS A 130 11.73 17.02 7.48
N THR A 131 10.66 17.55 6.91
CA THR A 131 10.10 17.03 5.68
C THR A 131 10.84 17.72 4.56
N LEU A 132 11.48 17.00 3.63
CA LEU A 132 11.42 17.31 2.19
C LEU A 132 12.42 16.51 1.36
N GLY A 133 11.87 15.52 0.66
CA GLY A 133 12.39 15.13 -0.66
C GLY A 133 11.50 14.12 -1.38
N ASN A 134 10.23 14.05 -1.02
CA ASN A 134 9.20 13.65 -1.97
C ASN A 134 8.56 14.94 -2.46
N HIS A 135 9.10 15.50 -3.54
CA HIS A 135 8.49 16.65 -4.19
C HIS A 135 7.21 16.19 -4.90
N ILE A 136 6.06 16.37 -4.24
CA ILE A 136 4.77 15.97 -4.79
C ILE A 136 3.96 17.24 -5.05
N VAL A 137 4.03 17.74 -6.28
CA VAL A 137 3.28 18.93 -6.71
C VAL A 137 1.81 18.60 -6.85
N GLY A 138 0.94 19.44 -6.28
CA GLY A 138 -0.51 19.29 -6.40
C GLY A 138 -1.07 18.16 -5.53
N ASN A 139 -0.35 17.80 -4.46
CA ASN A 139 -0.78 16.71 -3.58
C ASN A 139 -2.06 17.03 -2.81
N ILE A 140 -2.34 18.31 -2.52
CA ILE A 140 -3.60 18.68 -1.85
C ILE A 140 -4.79 18.29 -2.73
N ALA A 141 -4.77 18.69 -4.00
CA ALA A 141 -5.84 18.37 -4.95
C ALA A 141 -5.98 16.85 -5.18
N PHE A 142 -4.86 16.13 -5.21
CA PHE A 142 -4.85 14.67 -5.26
C PHE A 142 -5.52 14.06 -4.03
N LEU A 143 -5.08 14.42 -2.81
CA LEU A 143 -5.59 13.84 -1.57
C LEU A 143 -7.06 14.19 -1.32
N GLU A 144 -7.52 15.40 -1.68
CA GLU A 144 -8.95 15.74 -1.62
C GLU A 144 -9.78 14.89 -2.60
N ARG A 145 -9.27 14.61 -3.81
CA ARG A 145 -9.94 13.69 -4.75
C ARG A 145 -10.02 12.27 -4.19
N ILE A 146 -8.94 11.75 -3.61
CA ILE A 146 -8.92 10.42 -2.96
C ILE A 146 -9.88 10.38 -1.77
N LYS A 147 -9.87 11.42 -0.93
CA LYS A 147 -10.79 11.57 0.20
C LYS A 147 -12.24 11.51 -0.27
N LYS A 148 -12.60 12.27 -1.31
CA LYS A 148 -13.95 12.25 -1.89
C LYS A 148 -14.35 10.85 -2.36
N LYS A 149 -13.50 10.16 -3.12
CA LYS A 149 -13.74 8.77 -3.56
C LYS A 149 -14.01 7.82 -2.38
N LEU A 150 -13.23 7.94 -1.30
CA LEU A 150 -13.38 7.10 -0.11
C LEU A 150 -14.60 7.48 0.74
N GLU A 151 -14.96 8.75 0.80
CA GLU A 151 -16.21 9.23 1.40
C GLU A 151 -17.42 8.70 0.63
N ASP A 152 -17.41 8.77 -0.70
CA ASP A 152 -18.47 8.22 -1.55
C ASP A 152 -18.63 6.71 -1.34
N TYR A 153 -17.52 5.97 -1.27
CA TYR A 153 -17.55 4.55 -0.90
C TYR A 153 -18.15 4.32 0.50
N THR A 154 -17.78 5.13 1.48
CA THR A 154 -18.19 4.94 2.87
C THR A 154 -19.65 5.29 3.13
N PHE A 155 -20.13 6.38 2.53
CA PHE A 155 -21.44 6.97 2.85
C PHE A 155 -22.47 6.81 1.74
N ASN A 156 -22.04 6.75 0.48
CA ASN A 156 -22.91 6.81 -0.70
C ASN A 156 -22.94 5.48 -1.49
N GLY A 157 -22.30 4.42 -0.99
CA GLY A 157 -22.25 3.13 -1.67
C GLY A 157 -21.41 3.12 -2.95
N GLY A 158 -20.43 4.03 -3.06
CA GLY A 158 -19.48 4.06 -4.18
C GLY A 158 -18.69 2.75 -4.33
N MET A 159 -17.93 2.63 -5.42
CA MET A 159 -17.09 1.46 -5.66
C MET A 159 -15.85 1.45 -4.74
N PRO A 160 -15.35 0.26 -4.33
CA PRO A 160 -14.14 0.16 -3.54
C PRO A 160 -12.95 0.72 -4.32
N PHE A 161 -12.08 1.47 -3.63
CA PHE A 161 -10.88 2.03 -4.24
C PHE A 161 -9.70 1.07 -4.09
N GLY A 162 -9.34 0.40 -5.18
CA GLY A 162 -8.29 -0.61 -5.21
C GLY A 162 -7.68 -0.77 -6.60
N PHE A 163 -6.69 -1.65 -6.69
CA PHE A 163 -6.08 -1.99 -7.97
C PHE A 163 -7.00 -2.91 -8.76
N ILE A 164 -7.19 -2.62 -10.05
CA ILE A 164 -8.07 -3.35 -10.95
C ILE A 164 -7.23 -3.97 -12.05
N GLU A 165 -7.29 -5.30 -12.16
CA GLU A 165 -6.74 -5.99 -13.33
C GLU A 165 -7.68 -5.81 -14.51
N TYR A 166 -7.13 -5.35 -15.64
CA TYR A 166 -7.88 -5.17 -16.86
C TYR A 166 -7.44 -6.19 -17.91
N LYS A 167 -8.40 -6.94 -18.43
CA LYS A 167 -8.21 -7.90 -19.53
C LYS A 167 -9.26 -7.63 -20.60
N GLU A 168 -8.84 -7.49 -21.85
CA GLU A 168 -9.73 -7.45 -22.99
C GLU A 168 -10.28 -8.85 -23.28
N PRO A 169 -11.44 -8.98 -23.94
CA PRO A 169 -11.88 -10.27 -24.48
C PRO A 169 -10.82 -10.85 -25.44
N PRO A 170 -10.70 -12.19 -25.53
CA PRO A 170 -9.80 -12.82 -26.48
C PRO A 170 -10.19 -12.48 -27.93
N ILE A 171 -9.18 -12.26 -28.77
CA ILE A 171 -9.39 -12.06 -30.21
C ILE A 171 -9.61 -13.43 -30.84
N VAL A 172 -10.67 -13.56 -31.63
CA VAL A 172 -10.96 -14.77 -32.40
C VAL A 172 -10.41 -14.59 -33.81
N TYR A 173 -9.53 -15.49 -34.23
CA TYR A 173 -8.96 -15.57 -35.57
C TYR A 173 -8.92 -17.04 -36.02
N GLU A 174 -8.74 -17.26 -37.33
CA GLU A 174 -8.68 -18.60 -37.91
C GLU A 174 -7.45 -19.38 -37.43
N THR A 175 -7.54 -20.72 -37.44
CA THR A 175 -6.41 -21.58 -37.08
C THR A 175 -5.23 -21.36 -38.04
N ASN A 176 -4.03 -21.14 -37.48
CA ASN A 176 -2.79 -20.82 -38.20
C ASN A 176 -2.77 -19.44 -38.89
N ASP A 177 -3.56 -18.47 -38.43
CA ASP A 177 -3.43 -17.08 -38.91
C ASP A 177 -1.98 -16.57 -38.65
N PRO A 178 -1.22 -16.21 -39.70
CA PRO A 178 0.16 -15.71 -39.54
C PRO A 178 0.24 -14.40 -38.74
N LYS A 179 -0.87 -13.68 -38.57
CA LYS A 179 -0.97 -12.44 -37.80
C LYS A 179 -1.45 -12.66 -36.36
N ALA A 180 -1.75 -13.89 -35.94
CA ALA A 180 -2.17 -14.21 -34.59
C ALA A 180 -1.26 -13.59 -33.51
N ALA A 181 0.06 -13.72 -33.69
CA ALA A 181 1.05 -13.15 -32.77
C ALA A 181 0.97 -11.62 -32.70
N LEU A 182 0.80 -10.95 -33.84
CA LEU A 182 0.67 -9.48 -33.92
C LEU A 182 -0.62 -8.99 -33.25
N TYR A 183 -1.73 -9.71 -33.41
CA TYR A 183 -2.99 -9.36 -32.76
C TYR A 183 -2.91 -9.51 -31.24
N ASN A 184 -2.29 -10.58 -30.76
CA ASN A 184 -2.10 -10.80 -29.32
C ASN A 184 -1.17 -9.74 -28.72
N SER A 185 -0.05 -9.41 -29.36
CA SER A 185 0.86 -8.38 -28.85
C SER A 185 0.19 -7.00 -28.79
N ALA A 186 -0.54 -6.61 -29.83
CA ALA A 186 -1.30 -5.35 -29.84
C ALA A 186 -2.38 -5.31 -28.75
N ARG A 187 -3.01 -6.45 -28.46
CA ARG A 187 -3.97 -6.57 -27.35
C ARG A 187 -3.29 -6.40 -25.99
N GLU A 188 -2.17 -7.08 -25.76
CA GLU A 188 -1.42 -6.96 -24.51
C GLU A 188 -0.96 -5.52 -24.25
N GLU A 189 -0.56 -4.79 -25.29
CA GLU A 189 -0.21 -3.37 -25.18
C GLU A 189 -1.41 -2.50 -24.77
N ARG A 190 -2.58 -2.70 -25.39
CA ARG A 190 -3.81 -1.98 -25.01
C ARG A 190 -4.25 -2.31 -23.59
N GLU A 191 -4.17 -3.58 -23.20
CA GLU A 191 -4.46 -4.02 -21.83
C GLU A 191 -3.56 -3.31 -20.82
N LYS A 192 -2.24 -3.26 -21.08
CA LYS A 192 -1.27 -2.55 -20.23
C LYS A 192 -1.58 -1.06 -20.15
N GLN A 193 -1.85 -0.40 -21.27
CA GLN A 193 -2.16 1.04 -21.30
C GLN A 193 -3.43 1.35 -20.50
N LYS A 194 -4.51 0.60 -20.72
CA LYS A 194 -5.78 0.80 -20.04
C LYS A 194 -5.70 0.48 -18.55
N GLN A 195 -4.95 -0.56 -18.18
CA GLN A 195 -4.68 -0.86 -16.78
C GLN A 195 -3.89 0.26 -16.11
N GLU A 196 -2.90 0.86 -16.78
CA GLU A 196 -2.14 2.00 -16.25
C GLU A 196 -3.04 3.22 -16.03
N GLU A 197 -3.91 3.51 -16.99
CA GLU A 197 -4.85 4.62 -16.90
C GLU A 197 -5.83 4.46 -15.73
N ILE A 198 -6.49 3.31 -15.63
CA ILE A 198 -7.47 3.01 -14.57
C ILE A 198 -6.80 3.05 -13.18
N ASN A 199 -5.56 2.56 -13.07
CA ASN A 199 -4.85 2.42 -11.80
C ASN A 199 -3.93 3.59 -11.45
N LYS A 200 -3.85 4.64 -12.28
CA LYS A 200 -2.95 5.79 -12.08
C LYS A 200 -3.03 6.37 -10.66
N ASP A 201 -4.24 6.63 -10.18
CA ASP A 201 -4.47 7.20 -8.84
C ASP A 201 -4.05 6.24 -7.71
N ILE A 202 -4.34 4.94 -7.81
CA ILE A 202 -4.02 3.98 -6.74
C ILE A 202 -2.52 3.66 -6.71
N LYS A 203 -1.86 3.58 -7.87
CA LYS A 203 -0.40 3.43 -7.96
C LYS A 203 0.30 4.65 -7.36
N PHE A 204 -0.14 5.85 -7.72
CA PHE A 204 0.40 7.08 -7.15
C PHE A 204 0.17 7.15 -5.63
N LEU A 205 -1.03 6.76 -5.16
CA LEU A 205 -1.31 6.69 -3.73
C LEU A 205 -0.36 5.73 -3.02
N ARG A 206 -0.14 4.54 -3.57
CA ARG A 206 0.72 3.51 -2.99
C ARG A 206 2.19 3.94 -2.92
N ASN A 207 2.73 4.44 -4.03
CA ASN A 207 4.12 4.87 -4.12
C ASN A 207 4.48 6.01 -3.16
N HIS A 208 3.55 6.93 -2.90
CA HIS A 208 3.86 8.15 -2.15
C HIS A 208 3.27 8.20 -0.75
N TYR A 209 2.21 7.44 -0.48
CA TYR A 209 1.42 7.57 0.74
C TYR A 209 1.03 6.25 1.40
N LEU A 210 1.29 5.06 0.84
CA LEU A 210 0.97 3.78 1.48
C LEU A 210 2.23 2.98 1.83
N HIS A 211 2.24 2.35 3.00
CA HIS A 211 3.40 1.72 3.66
C HIS A 211 3.12 0.27 3.36
N TRP A 212 4.13 -0.43 2.91
CA TRP A 212 4.00 -1.83 2.63
C TRP A 212 3.99 -2.52 3.97
N ASN A 213 2.89 -3.19 4.27
CA ASN A 213 2.90 -4.12 5.39
C ASN A 213 3.63 -5.36 4.91
N ALA A 214 4.89 -5.51 5.30
CA ALA A 214 5.60 -6.76 5.11
C ALA A 214 4.78 -7.90 5.75
N THR A 215 4.48 -8.91 4.94
CA THR A 215 4.29 -10.27 5.45
C THR A 215 5.66 -10.74 5.87
N TYR A 216 5.87 -11.00 7.16
CA TYR A 216 7.11 -11.60 7.65
C TYR A 216 7.30 -12.95 6.95
N GLY A 217 8.22 -13.00 5.98
CA GLY A 217 8.61 -14.21 5.29
C GLY A 217 9.20 -15.20 6.28
N SER A 218 8.72 -16.45 6.24
CA SER A 218 9.10 -17.52 7.15
C SER A 218 10.59 -17.84 7.05
N ALA A 219 11.40 -17.40 8.03
CA ALA A 219 12.62 -18.12 8.45
C ALA A 219 13.09 -17.67 9.84
N GLY A 220 13.04 -18.60 10.80
CA GLY A 220 14.04 -18.78 11.84
C GLY A 220 14.05 -17.87 13.08
N VAL A 221 13.68 -16.59 13.01
CA VAL A 221 13.84 -15.66 14.16
C VAL A 221 12.56 -14.89 14.56
N ASP A 222 11.48 -15.01 13.78
CA ASP A 222 10.19 -14.33 14.01
C ASP A 222 9.16 -15.19 14.77
N VAL A 223 9.58 -15.89 15.82
CA VAL A 223 8.65 -16.72 16.62
C VAL A 223 7.77 -15.88 17.57
N LEU A 224 8.11 -14.60 17.79
CA LEU A 224 7.47 -13.84 18.85
C LEU A 224 6.25 -13.03 18.41
N VAL A 225 6.14 -12.56 17.16
CA VAL A 225 4.95 -11.79 16.72
C VAL A 225 4.68 -12.04 15.24
N GLN A 226 3.63 -12.80 14.94
CA GLN A 226 3.09 -12.89 13.58
C GLN A 226 1.72 -12.21 13.52
N LYS A 227 1.29 -11.89 12.30
CA LYS A 227 -0.01 -11.24 12.00
C LYS A 227 -1.19 -11.95 12.65
N ASP A 228 -1.12 -13.28 12.71
CA ASP A 228 -2.16 -14.16 13.27
C ASP A 228 -1.70 -14.92 14.53
N TYR A 229 -0.45 -14.70 14.96
CA TYR A 229 0.12 -15.21 16.22
C TYR A 229 0.65 -14.04 17.05
N PRO A 230 -0.23 -13.25 17.69
CA PRO A 230 0.23 -12.23 18.63
C PRO A 230 1.03 -12.91 19.75
N ASN A 231 2.11 -12.28 20.21
CA ASN A 231 2.84 -12.75 21.40
C ASN A 231 1.85 -12.83 22.59
N ILE A 232 1.46 -14.05 22.98
CA ILE A 232 0.56 -14.28 24.10
C ILE A 232 1.38 -14.95 25.20
N VAL A 233 1.49 -14.28 26.35
CA VAL A 233 2.07 -14.83 27.58
C VAL A 233 0.96 -14.83 28.63
N ASN A 234 0.66 -16.01 29.20
CA ASN A 234 -0.40 -16.20 30.20
C ASN A 234 -1.78 -15.67 29.74
N GLY A 235 -2.15 -15.96 28.49
CA GLY A 235 -3.44 -15.53 27.92
C GLY A 235 -3.56 -14.03 27.65
N LYS A 236 -2.49 -13.25 27.84
CA LYS A 236 -2.47 -11.81 27.57
C LYS A 236 -1.44 -11.47 26.50
N ARG A 237 -1.82 -10.53 25.62
CA ARG A 237 -0.92 -10.01 24.60
C ARG A 237 0.24 -9.26 25.26
N LYS A 238 1.47 -9.71 25.04
CA LYS A 238 2.70 -9.06 25.51
C LYS A 238 3.33 -8.27 24.37
N ARG A 239 3.73 -7.03 24.61
CA ARG A 239 4.47 -6.21 23.63
C ARG A 239 5.94 -6.22 24.03
N ASN A 240 6.82 -6.66 23.16
CA ASN A 240 8.25 -6.43 23.35
C ASN A 240 8.57 -5.04 22.84
N VAL A 241 9.07 -4.19 23.73
CA VAL A 241 9.63 -2.88 23.39
C VAL A 241 11.14 -3.07 23.48
N TYR A 242 11.83 -2.90 22.36
CA TYR A 242 13.28 -2.79 22.30
C TYR A 242 13.63 -1.33 22.17
#